data_AF-A0A5P2C8G4-F1
#
_entry.id   AF-A0A5P2C8G4-F1
#
_cell.length_a   1.000
_cell.length_b   1.000
_cell.length_c   1.000
_cell.angle_alpha   90.00
_cell.angle_beta   90.00
_cell.angle_gamma   90.00
#
_symmetry.space_group_name_H-M   'P 1'
#
loop_
_entity.id
_entity.type
_entity.pdbx_description
1 polymer ?
#
loop_
_entity_poly.entity_id
_entity_poly.type
_entity_poly.pdbx_seq_one_letter_code
_entity_poly.pdbx_strand_id
1 'polypeptide(L)'
;MTPVTNDVQATPAAPAAAVAKDAHWAAKLAKLRARQLPEYTLVICDDLHAKQHLDESLRELARCRRADAENGRDYSEATLAAEQAVEEAQEFFDNVSTELTFKALPRPILDGLIKRFPPTEAQAEDGDAWNPETFPAALIAAAHIERDDHGATVEGMSEADAQDLLDSWPVAESNTLFAAAWQAQQIVRTSTVELGKG
;
A
#
# COMPACT_ATOMS: atom_id res chain seq x y z
N MET A 1 4.60 57.48 -53.98
CA MET A 1 4.77 56.02 -53.82
C MET A 1 5.92 55.79 -52.86
N THR A 2 5.60 55.44 -51.62
CA THR A 2 6.58 54.98 -50.62
C THR A 2 5.88 53.88 -49.83
N PRO A 3 6.31 52.62 -49.90
CA PRO A 3 5.89 51.62 -48.94
C PRO A 3 6.82 51.63 -47.72
N VAL A 4 6.16 51.52 -46.57
CA VAL A 4 6.65 51.59 -45.21
C VAL A 4 7.41 50.31 -44.85
N THR A 5 8.56 50.46 -44.18
CA THR A 5 9.34 49.40 -43.52
C THR A 5 8.54 48.75 -42.39
N ASN A 6 8.40 47.43 -42.42
CA ASN A 6 7.84 46.64 -41.32
C ASN A 6 8.90 46.47 -40.22
N ASP A 7 8.66 47.06 -39.05
CA ASP A 7 9.43 46.80 -37.83
C ASP A 7 9.01 45.45 -37.22
N VAL A 8 9.98 44.55 -37.06
CA VAL A 8 9.81 43.29 -36.34
C VAL A 8 9.82 43.60 -34.84
N GLN A 9 8.64 43.62 -34.21
CA GLN A 9 8.54 43.70 -32.75
C GLN A 9 9.09 42.42 -32.11
N ALA A 10 10.24 42.53 -31.46
CA ALA A 10 10.79 41.51 -30.59
C ALA A 10 9.86 41.28 -29.39
N THR A 11 9.44 40.04 -29.17
CA THR A 11 8.64 39.65 -28.01
C THR A 11 9.48 39.85 -26.74
N PRO A 12 9.02 40.62 -25.73
CA PRO A 12 9.79 40.83 -24.53
C PRO A 12 9.95 39.50 -23.78
N ALA A 13 11.20 39.08 -23.58
CA ALA A 13 11.53 37.88 -22.80
C ALA A 13 10.95 38.02 -21.38
N ALA A 14 10.23 36.98 -20.93
CA ALA A 14 9.60 36.98 -19.62
C ALA A 14 10.66 37.17 -18.51
N PRO A 15 10.35 37.91 -17.44
CA PRO A 15 11.31 38.16 -16.36
C PRO A 15 11.75 36.85 -15.71
N ALA A 16 13.05 36.71 -15.43
CA ALA A 16 13.67 35.46 -14.94
C ALA A 16 12.98 34.85 -13.71
N ALA A 17 12.36 35.67 -12.86
CA ALA A 17 11.58 35.20 -11.69
C ALA A 17 10.28 34.46 -12.08
N ALA A 18 9.63 34.83 -13.18
CA ALA A 18 8.46 34.11 -13.70
C ALA A 18 8.87 32.76 -14.31
N VAL A 19 9.99 32.74 -15.06
CA VAL A 19 10.58 31.50 -15.62
C VAL A 19 11.07 30.56 -14.51
N ALA A 20 11.68 31.08 -13.45
CA ALA A 20 12.12 30.29 -12.30
C ALA A 20 10.94 29.74 -11.48
N LYS A 21 9.84 30.50 -11.33
CA LYS A 21 8.59 30.02 -10.71
C LYS A 21 7.95 28.90 -11.54
N ASP A 22 7.96 29.04 -12.87
CA ASP A 22 7.45 28.02 -13.78
C ASP A 22 8.29 26.73 -13.71
N ALA A 23 9.62 26.85 -13.75
CA ALA A 23 10.52 25.70 -13.60
C ALA A 23 10.41 25.01 -12.23
N HIS A 24 10.32 25.79 -11.15
CA HIS A 24 10.12 25.25 -9.80
C HIS A 24 8.79 24.51 -9.68
N TRP A 25 7.71 25.09 -10.20
CA TRP A 25 6.39 24.45 -10.20
C TRP A 25 6.37 23.19 -11.07
N ALA A 26 6.95 23.24 -12.27
CA ALA A 26 7.05 22.08 -13.15
C ALA A 26 7.81 20.91 -12.49
N ALA A 27 8.94 21.19 -11.83
CA ALA A 27 9.69 20.19 -11.09
C ALA A 27 8.88 19.60 -9.92
N LYS A 28 8.15 20.45 -9.17
CA LYS A 28 7.27 19.98 -8.10
C LYS A 28 6.13 19.11 -8.64
N LEU A 29 5.51 19.52 -9.74
CA LEU A 29 4.42 18.78 -10.38
C LEU A 29 4.90 17.43 -10.92
N ALA A 30 6.11 17.37 -11.50
CA ALA A 30 6.73 16.12 -11.92
C ALA A 30 6.90 15.16 -10.75
N LYS A 31 7.40 15.64 -9.60
CA LYS A 31 7.51 14.84 -8.36
C LYS A 31 6.15 14.35 -7.87
N LEU A 32 5.13 15.22 -7.89
CA LEU A 32 3.77 14.85 -7.47
C LEU A 32 3.14 13.79 -8.39
N ARG A 33 3.39 13.87 -9.70
CA ARG A 33 2.92 12.88 -10.68
C ARG A 33 3.66 11.55 -10.60
N ALA A 34 4.93 11.57 -10.22
CA ALA A 34 5.75 10.37 -10.04
C ALA A 34 5.53 9.66 -8.69
N ARG A 35 4.59 10.13 -7.86
CA ARG A 35 4.28 9.49 -6.58
C ARG A 35 3.78 8.07 -6.83
N GLN A 36 4.42 7.10 -6.18
CA GLN A 36 3.90 5.74 -6.11
C GLN A 36 2.55 5.74 -5.41
N LEU A 37 1.65 4.86 -5.81
CA LEU A 37 0.40 4.62 -5.07
C LEU A 37 0.71 3.80 -3.81
N PRO A 38 -0.08 3.93 -2.74
CA PRO A 38 0.07 3.08 -1.55
C PRO A 38 -0.04 1.60 -1.89
N GLU A 39 0.65 0.76 -1.12
CA GLU A 39 0.60 -0.70 -1.21
C GLU A 39 0.34 -1.27 0.19
N TYR A 40 -0.36 -2.40 0.26
CA TYR A 40 -0.67 -3.14 1.47
C TYR A 40 -0.42 -4.63 1.22
N THR A 41 0.35 -5.27 2.08
CA THR A 41 0.72 -6.69 1.96
C THR A 41 -0.03 -7.51 3.01
N LEU A 42 -0.74 -8.53 2.54
CA LEU A 42 -1.32 -9.59 3.34
C LEU A 42 -0.33 -10.75 3.41
N VAL A 43 -0.03 -11.21 4.62
CA VAL A 43 0.84 -12.38 4.86
C VAL A 43 -0.01 -13.53 5.37
N ILE A 44 0.10 -14.68 4.72
CA ILE A 44 -0.66 -15.90 5.00
C ILE A 44 0.33 -16.97 5.46
N CYS A 45 0.07 -17.58 6.61
CA CYS A 45 0.92 -18.62 7.19
C CYS A 45 0.04 -19.78 7.66
N ASP A 46 0.14 -20.90 6.95
CA ASP A 46 -0.59 -22.13 7.29
C ASP A 46 0.07 -22.89 8.44
N ASP A 47 1.36 -22.64 8.70
CA ASP A 47 2.10 -23.24 9.81
C ASP A 47 1.85 -22.48 11.12
N LEU A 48 0.85 -22.96 11.87
CA LEU A 48 0.54 -22.41 13.18
C LEU A 48 1.71 -22.49 14.17
N HIS A 49 2.60 -23.48 14.04
CA HIS A 49 3.78 -23.59 14.90
C HIS A 49 4.78 -22.46 14.60
N ALA A 50 5.00 -22.13 13.33
CA ALA A 50 5.84 -20.99 12.94
C ALA A 50 5.35 -19.69 13.56
N LYS A 51 4.05 -19.42 13.46
CA LYS A 51 3.41 -18.24 14.07
C LYS A 51 3.56 -18.22 15.59
N GLN A 52 3.26 -19.34 16.26
CA GLN A 52 3.37 -19.45 17.71
C GLN A 52 4.81 -19.25 18.19
N HIS A 53 5.79 -19.80 17.46
CA HIS A 53 7.20 -19.67 17.77
C HIS A 53 7.66 -18.20 17.68
N LEU A 54 7.30 -17.50 16.60
CA LEU A 54 7.58 -16.07 16.46
C LEU A 54 6.94 -15.24 17.58
N ASP A 55 5.66 -15.49 17.88
CA ASP A 55 4.95 -14.79 18.97
C ASP A 55 5.61 -15.03 20.33
N GLU A 56 6.12 -16.24 20.59
CA GLU A 56 6.83 -16.58 21.82
C GLU A 56 8.18 -15.88 21.91
N SER A 57 8.99 -15.92 20.84
CA SER A 57 10.27 -15.21 20.78
C SER A 57 10.10 -13.71 20.98
N LEU A 58 9.08 -13.08 20.37
CA LEU A 58 8.77 -11.66 20.56
C LEU A 58 8.37 -11.33 22.00
N ARG A 59 7.56 -12.19 22.63
CA ARG A 59 7.17 -12.04 24.04
C ARG A 59 8.38 -12.13 24.96
N GLU A 60 9.28 -13.07 24.68
CA GLU A 60 10.50 -13.26 25.46
C GLU A 60 11.47 -12.08 25.31
N LEU A 61 11.67 -11.58 24.09
CA LEU A 61 12.47 -10.38 23.84
C LEU A 61 11.91 -9.16 24.60
N ALA A 62 10.58 -8.97 24.57
CA ALA A 62 9.94 -7.89 25.32
C ALA A 62 10.14 -8.03 26.83
N ARG A 63 10.13 -9.27 27.36
CA ARG A 63 10.43 -9.57 28.77
C ARG A 63 11.87 -9.21 29.12
N CYS A 64 12.84 -9.63 28.32
CA CYS A 64 14.27 -9.34 28.53
C CYS A 64 14.56 -7.83 28.50
N ARG A 65 14.04 -7.11 27.50
CA ARG A 65 14.18 -5.65 27.40
C ARG A 65 13.59 -4.91 28.61
N ARG A 66 12.43 -5.36 29.11
CA ARG A 66 11.84 -4.79 30.33
C ARG A 66 12.74 -5.03 31.55
N ALA A 67 13.24 -6.25 31.72
CA ALA A 67 14.11 -6.59 32.83
C ALA A 67 15.41 -5.77 32.79
N ASP A 68 16.00 -5.54 31.61
CA ASP A 68 17.18 -4.70 31.48
C ASP A 68 16.90 -3.24 31.82
N ALA A 69 15.79 -2.67 31.32
CA ALA A 69 15.37 -1.32 31.68
C ALA A 69 15.14 -1.14 33.20
N GLU A 70 14.51 -2.12 33.85
CA GLU A 70 14.28 -2.11 35.32
C GLU A 70 15.58 -2.19 36.12
N ASN A 71 16.61 -2.84 35.56
CA ASN A 71 17.93 -2.95 36.18
C ASN A 71 18.91 -1.84 35.74
N GLY A 72 18.46 -0.86 34.95
CA GLY A 72 19.31 0.21 34.42
C GLY A 72 20.43 -0.29 33.49
N ARG A 73 20.21 -1.42 32.83
CA ARG A 73 21.10 -1.98 31.81
C ARG A 73 20.56 -1.64 30.43
N ASP A 74 21.46 -1.31 29.50
CA ASP A 74 21.05 -1.08 28.11
C ASP A 74 20.83 -2.40 27.36
N TYR A 75 21.76 -3.36 27.48
CA TYR A 75 21.66 -4.68 26.84
C TYR A 75 22.33 -5.77 27.69
N SER A 76 21.61 -6.83 28.02
CA SER A 76 22.15 -8.07 28.59
C SER A 76 22.37 -9.15 27.52
N GLU A 77 23.18 -10.15 27.87
CA GLU A 77 23.35 -11.37 27.08
C GLU A 77 22.00 -12.08 26.81
N ALA A 78 21.08 -12.05 27.77
CA ALA A 78 19.74 -12.61 27.61
C ALA A 78 18.90 -11.84 26.58
N THR A 79 19.04 -10.51 26.51
CA THR A 79 18.39 -9.70 25.48
C THR A 79 18.97 -10.01 24.10
N LEU A 80 20.30 -10.11 23.97
CA LEU A 80 20.94 -10.47 22.70
C LEU A 80 20.52 -11.87 22.21
N ALA A 81 20.47 -12.86 23.10
CA ALA A 81 20.01 -14.21 22.74
C ALA A 81 18.52 -14.22 22.32
N ALA A 82 17.68 -13.43 22.97
CA ALA A 82 16.27 -13.30 22.60
C ALA A 82 16.08 -12.56 21.26
N GLU A 83 16.94 -11.60 20.93
CA GLU A 83 16.94 -10.96 19.60
C GLU A 83 17.30 -11.95 18.51
N GLN A 84 18.36 -12.75 18.70
CA GLN A 84 18.71 -13.81 17.77
C GLN A 84 17.57 -14.82 17.59
N ALA A 85 16.90 -15.22 18.68
CA ALA A 85 15.75 -16.13 18.60
C ALA A 85 14.55 -15.52 17.85
N VAL A 86 14.36 -14.20 17.90
CA VAL A 86 13.35 -13.51 17.09
C VAL A 86 13.76 -13.50 15.62
N GLU A 87 15.02 -13.25 15.30
CA GLU A 87 15.53 -13.28 13.92
C GLU A 87 15.36 -14.67 13.29
N GLU A 88 15.77 -15.73 14.01
CA GLU A 88 15.60 -17.12 13.55
C GLU A 88 14.13 -17.52 13.38
N ALA A 89 13.26 -17.12 14.32
CA ALA A 89 11.83 -17.39 14.23
C ALA A 89 11.17 -16.60 13.09
N GLN A 90 11.60 -15.36 12.85
CA GLN A 90 11.11 -14.53 11.75
C GLN A 90 11.53 -15.13 10.40
N GLU A 91 12.78 -15.55 10.25
CA GLU A 91 13.25 -16.20 9.03
C GLU A 91 12.46 -17.48 8.74
N PHE A 92 12.19 -18.30 9.77
CA PHE A 92 11.36 -19.49 9.60
C PHE A 92 9.92 -19.13 9.20
N PHE A 93 9.31 -18.13 9.85
CA PHE A 93 7.97 -17.65 9.54
C PHE A 93 7.87 -17.13 8.10
N ASP A 94 8.83 -16.32 7.66
CA ASP A 94 8.87 -15.76 6.31
C ASP A 94 8.99 -16.87 5.25
N ASN A 95 9.83 -17.88 5.50
CA ASN A 95 10.03 -19.01 4.59
C ASN A 95 8.80 -19.89 4.39
N VAL A 96 7.90 -19.96 5.38
CA VAL A 96 6.67 -20.77 5.31
C VAL A 96 5.42 -19.93 5.06
N SER A 97 5.57 -18.62 4.87
CA SER A 97 4.47 -17.72 4.58
C SER A 97 4.37 -17.41 3.09
N THR A 98 3.16 -17.09 2.64
CA THR A 98 2.90 -16.55 1.31
C THR A 98 2.38 -15.13 1.44
N GLU A 99 2.88 -14.23 0.60
CA GLU A 99 2.47 -12.82 0.58
C GLU A 99 1.59 -12.51 -0.62
N LEU A 100 0.56 -11.68 -0.41
CA LEU A 100 -0.22 -11.05 -1.46
C LEU A 100 -0.14 -9.54 -1.31
N THR A 101 0.27 -8.83 -2.35
CA THR A 101 0.40 -7.37 -2.29
C THR A 101 -0.69 -6.69 -3.12
N PHE A 102 -1.35 -5.71 -2.50
CA PHE A 102 -2.41 -4.91 -3.11
C PHE A 102 -1.97 -3.46 -3.23
N LYS A 103 -2.25 -2.85 -4.37
CA LYS A 103 -1.97 -1.45 -4.66
C LYS A 103 -3.25 -0.64 -4.69
N ALA A 104 -3.18 0.59 -4.20
CA ALA A 104 -4.28 1.53 -4.37
C ALA A 104 -4.52 1.80 -5.86
N LEU A 105 -5.78 1.85 -6.26
CA LEU A 105 -6.20 2.16 -7.61
C LEU A 105 -6.26 3.67 -7.82
N PRO A 106 -5.97 4.19 -9.02
CA PRO A 106 -6.32 5.56 -9.36
C PRO A 106 -7.82 5.78 -9.15
N ARG A 107 -8.21 6.90 -8.53
CA ARG A 107 -9.61 7.19 -8.19
C ARG A 107 -10.62 6.93 -9.33
N PRO A 108 -10.39 7.37 -10.59
CA PRO A 108 -11.33 7.09 -11.67
C PRO A 108 -11.53 5.60 -11.97
N ILE A 109 -10.49 4.77 -11.73
CA ILE A 109 -10.54 3.32 -11.91
C ILE A 109 -11.38 2.70 -10.79
N LEU A 110 -11.14 3.07 -9.53
CA LEU A 110 -11.93 2.58 -8.39
C LEU A 110 -13.40 2.99 -8.51
N ASP A 111 -13.68 4.27 -8.82
CA ASP A 111 -15.04 4.77 -9.01
C ASP A 111 -15.75 4.05 -10.18
N GLY A 112 -15.01 3.76 -11.26
CA GLY A 112 -15.51 2.99 -12.39
C GLY A 112 -15.80 1.53 -12.03
N LEU A 113 -14.95 0.93 -11.21
CA LEU A 113 -15.11 -0.44 -10.72
C LEU A 113 -16.35 -0.56 -9.84
N ILE A 114 -16.53 0.31 -8.85
CA ILE A 114 -17.71 0.31 -7.97
C ILE A 114 -19.01 0.42 -8.81
N LYS A 115 -19.02 1.29 -9.83
CA LYS A 115 -20.19 1.45 -10.72
C LYS A 115 -20.51 0.23 -11.57
N ARG A 116 -19.53 -0.65 -11.85
CA ARG A 116 -19.77 -1.92 -12.57
C ARG A 116 -20.57 -2.91 -11.73
N PHE A 117 -20.56 -2.77 -10.41
CA PHE A 117 -21.17 -3.68 -9.46
C PHE A 117 -22.16 -2.95 -8.54
N PRO A 118 -23.24 -2.36 -9.09
CA PRO A 118 -24.24 -1.68 -8.27
C PRO A 118 -24.93 -2.68 -7.32
N PRO A 119 -25.32 -2.27 -6.11
CA PRO A 119 -26.11 -3.11 -5.22
C PRO A 119 -27.47 -3.45 -5.88
N THR A 120 -28.03 -4.58 -5.49
CA THR A 120 -29.45 -4.89 -5.77
C THR A 120 -30.37 -3.95 -4.98
N GLU A 121 -31.66 -3.92 -5.30
CA GLU A 121 -32.63 -3.08 -4.58
C GLU A 121 -32.66 -3.39 -3.07
N ALA A 122 -32.71 -4.67 -2.69
CA ALA A 122 -32.68 -5.08 -1.29
C ALA A 122 -31.37 -4.68 -0.59
N GLN A 123 -30.22 -4.89 -1.25
CA GLN A 123 -28.91 -4.48 -0.71
C GLN A 123 -28.82 -2.95 -0.54
N ALA A 124 -29.39 -2.18 -1.47
CA ALA A 124 -29.43 -0.73 -1.38
C ALA A 124 -30.31 -0.25 -0.22
N GLU A 125 -31.41 -0.95 0.08
CA GLU A 125 -32.23 -0.71 1.28
C GLU A 125 -31.45 -0.99 2.58
N ASP A 126 -30.58 -2.00 2.57
CA ASP A 126 -29.66 -2.33 3.68
C ASP A 126 -28.45 -1.39 3.78
N GLY A 127 -28.28 -0.49 2.80
CA GLY A 127 -27.24 0.54 2.79
C GLY A 127 -25.93 0.16 2.10
N ASP A 128 -25.92 -0.94 1.34
CA ASP A 128 -24.74 -1.36 0.59
C ASP A 128 -24.39 -0.38 -0.52
N ALA A 129 -23.10 -0.07 -0.65
CA ALA A 129 -22.59 0.84 -1.68
C ALA A 129 -22.27 0.13 -3.01
N TRP A 130 -22.19 -1.20 -3.01
CA TRP A 130 -21.87 -2.07 -4.15
C TRP A 130 -22.47 -3.46 -3.90
N ASN A 131 -22.53 -4.30 -4.94
CA ASN A 131 -22.95 -5.69 -4.77
C ASN A 131 -21.86 -6.49 -4.01
N PRO A 132 -22.10 -6.93 -2.76
CA PRO A 132 -21.11 -7.63 -1.94
C PRO A 132 -20.75 -9.02 -2.46
N GLU A 133 -21.54 -9.61 -3.37
CA GLU A 133 -21.27 -10.95 -3.92
C GLU A 133 -20.26 -10.90 -5.07
N THR A 134 -20.25 -9.82 -5.86
CA THR A 134 -19.46 -9.75 -7.10
C THR A 134 -18.34 -8.70 -7.06
N PHE A 135 -18.49 -7.65 -6.24
CA PHE A 135 -17.49 -6.59 -6.14
C PHE A 135 -16.16 -7.05 -5.52
N PRO A 136 -16.13 -7.89 -4.46
CA PRO A 136 -14.88 -8.27 -3.80
C PRO A 136 -13.84 -8.88 -4.73
N ALA A 137 -14.20 -9.89 -5.53
CA ALA A 137 -13.29 -10.54 -6.47
C ALA A 137 -12.71 -9.55 -7.48
N ALA A 138 -13.56 -8.66 -8.01
CA ALA A 138 -13.14 -7.63 -8.96
C ALA A 138 -12.17 -6.61 -8.36
N LEU A 139 -12.38 -6.22 -7.09
CA LEU A 139 -11.46 -5.34 -6.39
C LEU A 139 -10.12 -6.02 -6.12
N ILE A 140 -10.14 -7.26 -5.62
CA ILE A 140 -8.94 -8.05 -5.30
C ILE A 140 -8.07 -8.17 -6.56
N ALA A 141 -8.65 -8.64 -7.67
CA ALA A 141 -7.92 -8.79 -8.92
C ALA A 141 -7.39 -7.46 -9.48
N ALA A 142 -8.20 -6.40 -9.46
CA ALA A 142 -7.77 -5.11 -9.97
C ALA A 142 -6.64 -4.47 -9.13
N ALA A 143 -6.68 -4.66 -7.80
CA ALA A 143 -5.72 -4.09 -6.87
C ALA A 143 -4.46 -4.96 -6.72
N HIS A 144 -4.53 -6.27 -7.01
CA HIS A 144 -3.40 -7.18 -6.84
C HIS A 144 -2.24 -6.79 -7.75
N ILE A 145 -1.03 -6.82 -7.19
CA ILE A 145 0.20 -6.61 -7.93
C ILE A 145 1.16 -7.76 -7.66
N GLU A 146 1.44 -8.53 -8.71
CA GLU A 146 2.41 -9.61 -8.65
C GLU A 146 3.77 -9.12 -9.14
N ARG A 147 4.85 -9.65 -8.55
CA ARG A 147 6.21 -9.32 -8.96
C ARG A 147 7.06 -10.58 -9.09
N ASP A 148 7.87 -10.64 -10.13
CA ASP A 148 8.85 -11.73 -10.29
C ASP A 148 10.06 -11.57 -9.34
N ASP A 149 10.97 -12.55 -9.36
CA ASP A 149 12.22 -12.57 -8.57
C ASP A 149 13.14 -11.36 -8.83
N HIS A 150 12.91 -10.61 -9.92
CA HIS A 150 13.64 -9.40 -10.27
C HIS A 150 12.90 -8.12 -9.87
N GLY A 151 11.73 -8.24 -9.23
CA GLY A 151 10.88 -7.14 -8.79
C GLY A 151 10.08 -6.49 -9.91
N ALA A 152 10.06 -7.07 -11.12
CA ALA A 152 9.27 -6.56 -12.22
C ALA A 152 7.81 -6.98 -12.06
N THR A 153 6.88 -6.05 -12.33
CA THR A 153 5.44 -6.36 -12.27
C THR A 153 5.06 -7.33 -13.38
N VAL A 154 4.41 -8.42 -13.01
CA VAL A 154 3.87 -9.43 -13.92
C VAL A 154 2.35 -9.47 -13.84
N GLU A 155 1.71 -10.34 -14.62
CA GLU A 155 0.27 -10.56 -14.54
C GLU A 155 -0.11 -11.04 -13.14
N GLY A 156 -1.04 -10.33 -12.50
CA GLY A 156 -1.54 -10.66 -11.18
C GLY A 156 -2.74 -11.61 -11.20
N MET A 157 -3.30 -11.84 -10.02
CA MET A 157 -4.52 -12.61 -9.81
C MET A 157 -5.67 -12.13 -10.71
N SER A 158 -6.32 -13.07 -11.40
CA SER A 158 -7.49 -12.76 -12.22
C SER A 158 -8.76 -12.60 -11.37
N GLU A 159 -9.83 -12.00 -11.92
CA GLU A 159 -11.13 -11.91 -11.23
C GLU A 159 -11.67 -13.32 -10.90
N ALA A 160 -11.40 -14.32 -11.75
CA ALA A 160 -11.82 -15.70 -11.53
C ALA A 160 -11.03 -16.38 -10.40
N ASP A 161 -9.70 -16.24 -10.38
CA ASP A 161 -8.88 -16.80 -9.29
C ASP A 161 -9.25 -16.16 -7.96
N ALA A 162 -9.50 -14.84 -7.93
CA ALA A 162 -9.94 -14.15 -6.74
C ALA A 162 -11.29 -14.68 -6.23
N GLN A 163 -12.24 -14.96 -7.13
CA GLN A 163 -13.52 -15.55 -6.77
C GLN A 163 -13.35 -16.97 -6.22
N ASP A 164 -12.53 -17.79 -6.86
CA ASP A 164 -12.24 -19.15 -6.41
C ASP A 164 -11.64 -19.17 -4.99
N LEU A 165 -10.76 -18.22 -4.65
CA LEU A 165 -10.24 -18.05 -3.29
C LEU A 165 -11.33 -17.63 -2.30
N LEU A 166 -12.15 -16.63 -2.65
CA LEU A 166 -13.24 -16.17 -1.78
C LEU A 166 -14.25 -17.28 -1.46
N ASP A 167 -14.54 -18.13 -2.43
CA ASP A 167 -15.51 -19.23 -2.30
C ASP A 167 -14.93 -20.45 -1.57
N SER A 168 -13.61 -20.70 -1.70
CA SER A 168 -12.95 -21.87 -1.11
C SER A 168 -12.41 -21.65 0.30
N TRP A 169 -12.09 -20.40 0.66
CA TRP A 169 -11.53 -20.09 1.96
C TRP A 169 -12.59 -20.00 3.07
N PRO A 170 -12.20 -20.22 4.34
CA PRO A 170 -13.05 -19.91 5.47
C PRO A 170 -13.48 -18.44 5.44
N VAL A 171 -14.72 -18.16 5.84
CA VAL A 171 -15.32 -16.80 5.81
C VAL A 171 -14.40 -15.73 6.42
N ALA A 172 -13.71 -16.04 7.52
CA ALA A 172 -12.79 -15.09 8.17
C ALA A 172 -11.58 -14.72 7.30
N GLU A 173 -11.06 -15.68 6.53
CA GLU A 173 -9.92 -15.48 5.63
C GLU A 173 -10.36 -14.79 4.34
N SER A 174 -11.50 -15.18 3.76
CA SER A 174 -12.09 -14.48 2.61
C SER A 174 -12.35 -13.00 2.92
N ASN A 175 -12.88 -12.71 4.12
CA ASN A 175 -13.07 -11.34 4.60
C ASN A 175 -11.73 -10.61 4.77
N THR A 176 -10.70 -11.28 5.28
CA THR A 176 -9.35 -10.71 5.42
C THR A 176 -8.74 -10.38 4.06
N LEU A 177 -8.92 -11.25 3.06
CA LEU A 177 -8.44 -11.04 1.69
C LEU A 177 -9.07 -9.78 1.07
N PHE A 178 -10.40 -9.67 1.13
CA PHE A 178 -11.10 -8.48 0.68
C PHE A 178 -10.67 -7.23 1.45
N ALA A 179 -10.59 -7.33 2.79
CA ALA A 179 -10.18 -6.22 3.64
C ALA A 179 -8.77 -5.71 3.31
N ALA A 180 -7.82 -6.60 2.98
CA ALA A 180 -6.48 -6.22 2.56
C ALA A 180 -6.49 -5.39 1.27
N ALA A 181 -7.24 -5.85 0.25
CA ALA A 181 -7.39 -5.12 -1.01
C ALA A 181 -8.08 -3.75 -0.82
N TRP A 182 -9.09 -3.68 0.05
CA TRP A 182 -9.77 -2.44 0.40
C TRP A 182 -8.88 -1.50 1.21
N GLN A 183 -8.09 -2.02 2.15
CA GLN A 183 -7.21 -1.24 3.01
C GLN A 183 -6.16 -0.49 2.19
N ALA A 184 -5.63 -1.09 1.12
CA ALA A 184 -4.73 -0.39 0.19
C ALA A 184 -5.33 0.92 -0.35
N GLN A 185 -6.66 0.97 -0.54
CA GLN A 185 -7.39 2.14 -1.04
C GLN A 185 -7.54 3.24 0.03
N GLN A 186 -7.46 2.89 1.31
CA GLN A 186 -7.69 3.78 2.45
C GLN A 186 -6.39 4.34 3.05
N ILE A 187 -5.22 3.92 2.59
CA ILE A 187 -3.94 4.39 3.13
C ILE A 187 -3.74 5.88 2.84
N VAL A 188 -3.70 6.69 3.91
CA VAL A 188 -3.42 8.13 3.84
C VAL A 188 -1.95 8.39 4.17
N ARG A 189 -1.20 8.92 3.19
CA ARG A 189 0.21 9.36 3.37
C ARG A 189 0.38 10.89 3.38
N THR A 190 -0.72 11.63 3.39
CA THR A 190 -0.71 13.09 3.50
C THR A 190 -0.81 13.49 4.96
N SER A 191 0.07 14.39 5.40
CA SER A 191 0.04 14.96 6.74
C SER A 191 0.05 16.48 6.65
N THR A 192 -0.67 17.12 7.57
CA THR A 192 -0.67 18.59 7.75
C THR A 192 0.36 19.03 8.79
N VAL A 193 1.19 18.13 9.31
CA VAL A 193 2.26 18.47 10.24
C VAL A 193 3.26 19.40 9.53
N GLU A 194 3.49 20.57 10.11
CA GLU A 194 4.48 21.51 9.62
C GLU A 194 5.88 20.91 9.83
N LEU A 195 6.65 20.81 8.74
CA LEU A 195 8.06 20.46 8.81
C LEU A 195 8.83 21.67 9.37
N GLY A 196 9.11 21.64 10.69
CA GLY A 196 10.12 22.49 11.32
C GLY A 196 9.61 23.72 12.08
N LYS A 197 9.30 23.52 13.37
CA LYS A 197 9.73 24.39 14.48
C LYS A 197 10.03 23.50 15.68
N GLY A 198 11.22 22.90 15.66
CA GLY A 198 11.92 22.31 16.79
C GLY A 198 13.29 22.95 16.86
#